data_AF-A0A7S0P8A9-F1
#
_entry.id   AF-A0A7S0P8A9-F1
#
_cell.length_a   1.000
_cell.length_b   1.000
_cell.length_c   1.000
_cell.angle_alpha   90.00
_cell.angle_beta   90.00
_cell.angle_gamma   90.00
#
_symmetry.space_group_name_H-M   'P 1'
#
loop_
_entity.id
_entity.type
_entity.pdbx_description
1 polymer ?
#
loop_
_entity_poly.entity_id
_entity_poly.type
_entity_poly.pdbx_seq_one_letter_code
_entity_poly.pdbx_strand_id
1 'polypeptide(L)'
;ATAEQAATATAGLSPARHTARAAAAVGDAAMAPGDDSWTGLLVFSGLSCLAIALSTALTCAWARVGVTASRRAVDDATAHVLAASQRFHDNARPGDILARLGDDAEGMDVGLPSQMRQVTRAALAASAQLIAVAVGAPVALPLALVLAGVFGAFASKFRAVSREVSRAEA
;
A
#
# COMPACT_ATOMS: atom_id res chain seq x y z
N ALA A 1 68.79 -9.66 -40.72
CA ALA A 1 68.61 -9.09 -39.38
C ALA A 1 67.87 -7.77 -39.52
N THR A 2 66.53 -7.84 -39.58
CA THR A 2 65.59 -6.70 -39.53
C THR A 2 64.18 -7.30 -39.47
N ALA A 3 63.91 -8.03 -38.39
CA ALA A 3 62.59 -8.61 -38.08
C ALA A 3 62.17 -8.25 -36.64
N GLU A 4 62.75 -7.18 -36.07
CA GLU A 4 62.64 -6.83 -34.66
C GLU A 4 62.31 -5.34 -34.47
N GLN A 5 61.47 -4.77 -35.33
CA GLN A 5 60.98 -3.38 -35.19
C GLN A 5 59.51 -3.19 -35.60
N ALA A 6 58.72 -4.27 -35.70
CA ALA A 6 57.28 -4.21 -35.96
C ALA A 6 56.43 -4.71 -34.78
N ALA A 7 56.99 -4.78 -33.56
CA ALA A 7 56.35 -5.34 -32.38
C ALA A 7 56.12 -4.32 -31.24
N THR A 8 56.21 -3.02 -31.52
CA THR A 8 56.19 -1.98 -30.46
C THR A 8 55.33 -0.78 -30.83
N ALA A 9 54.06 -0.98 -31.22
CA ALA A 9 53.12 0.14 -31.41
C ALA A 9 51.63 -0.21 -31.22
N THR A 10 51.30 -1.31 -30.54
CA THR A 10 49.90 -1.73 -30.30
C THR A 10 49.69 -2.30 -28.90
N ALA A 11 50.34 -1.70 -27.90
CA ALA A 11 50.05 -1.95 -26.49
C ALA A 11 49.60 -0.65 -25.84
N GLY A 12 48.29 -0.40 -25.81
CA GLY A 12 47.75 0.82 -25.18
C GLY A 12 46.28 1.15 -25.43
N LEU A 13 45.46 0.26 -26.01
CA LEU A 13 44.01 0.46 -26.11
C LEU A 13 43.36 0.08 -24.77
N SER A 14 43.40 1.03 -23.84
CA SER A 14 42.70 0.95 -22.55
C SER A 14 41.17 0.90 -22.78
N PRO A 15 40.47 -0.16 -22.34
CA PRO A 15 39.01 -0.27 -22.45
C PRO A 15 38.26 0.81 -21.66
N ALA A 16 38.96 1.56 -20.78
CA ALA A 16 38.39 2.63 -19.97
C ALA A 16 37.97 3.86 -20.79
N ARG A 17 38.57 4.12 -21.96
CA ARG A 17 38.20 5.31 -22.77
C ARG A 17 36.87 5.13 -23.51
N HIS A 18 36.50 3.90 -23.85
CA HIS A 18 35.22 3.62 -24.50
C HIS A 18 34.06 3.62 -23.50
N THR A 19 34.26 3.08 -22.30
CA THR A 19 33.25 3.12 -21.23
C THR A 19 33.05 4.53 -20.68
N ALA A 20 34.11 5.33 -20.54
CA ALA A 20 33.99 6.73 -20.11
C ALA A 20 33.25 7.59 -21.14
N ARG A 21 33.47 7.38 -22.44
CA ARG A 21 32.78 8.13 -23.50
C ARG A 21 31.32 7.69 -23.67
N ALA A 22 31.01 6.41 -23.44
CA ALA A 22 29.64 5.92 -23.38
C ALA A 22 28.89 6.41 -22.13
N ALA A 23 29.53 6.44 -20.97
CA ALA A 23 28.95 6.99 -19.74
C ALA A 23 28.73 8.51 -19.84
N ALA A 24 29.66 9.25 -20.45
CA ALA A 24 29.49 10.67 -20.75
C ALA A 24 28.38 10.92 -21.77
N ALA A 25 28.25 10.09 -22.81
CA ALA A 25 27.16 10.21 -23.79
C ALA A 25 25.77 9.87 -23.20
N VAL A 26 25.70 8.94 -22.26
CA VAL A 26 24.46 8.65 -21.50
C VAL A 26 24.15 9.78 -20.51
N GLY A 27 25.17 10.42 -19.93
CA GLY A 27 25.03 11.60 -19.07
C GLY A 27 24.58 12.86 -19.82
N ASP A 28 25.16 13.12 -21.00
CA ASP A 28 24.82 14.27 -21.85
C ASP A 28 23.45 14.09 -22.54
N ALA A 29 23.05 12.86 -22.87
CA ALA A 29 21.70 12.58 -23.37
C ALA A 29 20.62 12.66 -22.28
N ALA A 30 20.99 12.51 -21.01
CA ALA A 30 20.07 12.67 -19.88
C ALA A 30 19.79 14.13 -19.51
N MET A 31 20.60 15.09 -20.00
CA MET A 31 20.45 16.51 -19.70
C MET A 31 20.78 17.38 -20.92
N ALA A 32 20.04 17.21 -22.01
CA ALA A 32 19.80 18.31 -22.93
C ALA A 32 18.58 19.07 -22.40
N PRO A 33 18.73 20.24 -21.74
CA PRO A 33 17.60 21.03 -21.32
C PRO A 33 17.05 21.73 -22.55
N GLY A 34 16.30 20.97 -23.35
CA GLY A 34 15.27 21.55 -24.20
C GLY A 34 14.15 22.06 -23.31
N ASP A 35 13.37 22.99 -23.84
CA ASP A 35 12.28 23.72 -23.16
C ASP A 35 11.18 22.82 -22.56
N ASP A 36 11.30 21.49 -22.70
CA ASP A 36 10.40 20.44 -22.21
C ASP A 36 10.67 20.01 -20.74
N SER A 37 11.84 20.33 -20.17
CA SER A 37 12.21 19.94 -18.80
C SER A 37 11.30 20.57 -17.73
N TRP A 38 11.01 21.87 -17.87
CA TRP A 38 10.09 22.59 -17.01
C TRP A 38 8.66 22.07 -17.14
N THR A 39 8.24 21.69 -18.34
CA THR A 39 6.91 21.12 -18.60
C THR A 39 6.74 19.77 -17.88
N GLY A 40 7.74 18.89 -17.91
CA GLY A 40 7.72 17.63 -17.17
C GLY A 40 7.64 17.82 -15.64
N LEU A 41 8.41 18.78 -15.10
CA LEU A 41 8.36 19.14 -13.69
C LEU A 41 6.99 19.68 -13.27
N LEU A 42 6.37 20.55 -14.08
CA LEU A 42 5.05 21.11 -13.80
C LEU A 42 3.96 20.02 -13.83
N VAL A 43 4.00 19.11 -14.81
CA VAL A 43 3.05 17.99 -14.89
C VAL A 43 3.20 17.03 -13.71
N PHE A 44 4.43 16.66 -13.37
CA PHE A 44 4.69 15.77 -12.23
C PHE A 44 4.29 16.39 -10.89
N SER A 45 4.59 17.68 -10.69
CA SER A 45 4.19 18.43 -9.50
C SER A 45 2.66 18.55 -9.39
N GLY A 46 1.98 18.87 -10.50
CA GLY A 46 0.53 18.93 -10.56
C GLY A 46 -0.14 17.59 -10.26
N LEU A 47 0.37 16.50 -10.85
CA LEU A 47 -0.13 15.14 -10.60
C LEU A 47 0.08 14.71 -9.14
N SER A 48 1.24 15.05 -8.56
CA SER A 48 1.55 14.76 -7.15
C SER A 48 0.64 15.53 -6.20
N CYS A 49 0.40 16.82 -6.48
CA CYS A 49 -0.52 17.65 -5.69
C CYS A 49 -1.96 17.09 -5.74
N LEU A 50 -2.44 16.72 -6.93
CA LEU A 50 -3.74 16.09 -7.11
C LEU A 50 -3.84 14.76 -6.36
N ALA A 51 -2.81 13.91 -6.43
CA ALA A 51 -2.77 12.64 -5.70
C ALA A 51 -2.85 12.84 -4.18
N ILE A 52 -2.11 13.81 -3.63
CA ILE A 52 -2.16 14.16 -2.21
C ILE A 52 -3.54 14.67 -1.82
N ALA A 53 -4.12 15.58 -2.61
CA ALA A 53 -5.45 16.13 -2.36
C ALA A 53 -6.53 15.03 -2.36
N LEU A 54 -6.51 14.15 -3.37
CA LEU A 54 -7.46 13.04 -3.48
C LEU A 54 -7.30 12.02 -2.34
N SER A 55 -6.06 11.65 -2.00
CA SER A 55 -5.76 10.76 -0.88
C SER A 55 -6.26 11.34 0.45
N THR A 56 -6.08 12.65 0.65
CA THR A 56 -6.57 13.34 1.84
C THR A 56 -8.09 13.38 1.88
N ALA A 57 -8.75 13.72 0.76
CA ALA A 57 -10.20 13.74 0.65
C ALA A 57 -10.81 12.36 0.93
N LEU A 58 -10.23 11.29 0.38
CA LEU A 58 -10.67 9.92 0.60
C LEU A 58 -10.48 9.51 2.07
N THR A 59 -9.37 9.90 2.69
CA THR A 59 -9.13 9.64 4.12
C THR A 59 -10.19 10.32 4.99
N CYS A 60 -10.53 11.57 4.69
CA CYS A 60 -11.60 12.29 5.37
C CYS A 60 -12.97 11.64 5.12
N ALA A 61 -13.24 11.14 3.92
CA ALA A 61 -14.48 10.43 3.61
C ALA A 61 -14.62 9.15 4.45
N TRP A 62 -13.57 8.34 4.53
CA TRP A 62 -13.55 7.14 5.38
C TRP A 62 -13.74 7.47 6.86
N ALA A 63 -13.11 8.54 7.35
CA ALA A 63 -13.31 8.99 8.73
C ALA A 63 -14.78 9.38 8.99
N ARG A 64 -15.41 10.13 8.07
CA ARG A 64 -16.83 10.50 8.21
C ARG A 64 -17.76 9.29 8.18
N VAL A 65 -17.52 8.35 7.25
CA VAL A 65 -18.33 7.13 7.14
C VAL A 65 -18.17 6.29 8.40
N GLY A 66 -16.95 6.13 8.91
CA GLY A 66 -16.66 5.40 10.14
C GLY A 66 -17.40 5.98 11.35
N VAL A 67 -17.25 7.28 11.59
CA VAL A 67 -17.92 7.97 12.72
C VAL A 67 -19.44 7.91 12.59
N THR A 68 -19.99 8.07 11.38
CA THR A 68 -21.44 8.02 11.18
C THR A 68 -21.99 6.61 11.39
N ALA A 69 -21.29 5.60 10.91
CA ALA A 69 -21.69 4.20 11.07
C ALA A 69 -21.65 3.78 12.54
N SER A 70 -20.59 4.17 13.26
CA SER A 70 -20.45 3.85 14.67
C SER A 70 -21.52 4.52 15.54
N ARG A 71 -21.78 5.81 15.34
CA ARG A 71 -22.88 6.51 16.03
C ARG A 71 -24.21 5.79 15.88
N ARG A 72 -24.57 5.41 14.65
CA ARG A 72 -25.81 4.67 14.38
C ARG A 72 -25.85 3.32 15.08
N ALA A 73 -24.72 2.60 15.11
CA ALA A 73 -24.65 1.30 15.76
C ALA A 73 -24.78 1.41 17.29
N VAL A 74 -24.14 2.40 17.91
CA VAL A 74 -24.22 2.66 19.35
C VAL A 74 -25.63 3.13 19.73
N ASP A 75 -26.22 4.03 18.95
CA ASP A 75 -27.59 4.51 19.16
C ASP A 75 -28.60 3.35 19.07
N ASP A 76 -28.47 2.48 18.06
CA ASP A 76 -29.33 1.31 17.88
C ASP A 76 -29.15 0.27 18.98
N ALA A 77 -27.90 -0.02 19.38
CA ALA A 77 -27.60 -0.92 20.48
C ALA A 77 -28.17 -0.41 21.81
N THR A 78 -28.05 0.89 22.08
CA THR A 78 -28.60 1.51 23.28
C THR A 78 -30.12 1.47 23.28
N ALA A 79 -30.76 1.76 22.15
CA ALA A 79 -32.21 1.68 22.00
C ALA A 79 -32.74 0.26 22.26
N HIS A 80 -32.07 -0.77 21.72
CA HIS A 80 -32.45 -2.16 21.95
C HIS A 80 -32.23 -2.62 23.39
N VAL A 81 -31.16 -2.16 24.05
CA VAL A 81 -30.92 -2.45 25.47
C VAL A 81 -31.99 -1.81 26.34
N LEU A 82 -32.39 -0.56 26.05
CA LEU A 82 -33.44 0.13 26.80
C LEU A 82 -34.84 -0.47 26.57
N ALA A 83 -35.10 -1.01 25.38
CA ALA A 83 -36.34 -1.68 25.03
C ALA A 83 -36.40 -3.15 25.46
N ALA A 84 -35.32 -3.68 26.04
CA ALA A 84 -35.25 -5.08 26.43
C ALA A 84 -36.21 -5.40 27.59
N SER A 85 -36.66 -6.66 27.65
CA SER A 85 -37.56 -7.10 28.73
C SER A 85 -36.91 -6.96 30.10
N GLN A 86 -37.70 -6.76 31.16
CA GLN A 86 -37.19 -6.67 32.53
C GLN A 86 -36.39 -7.92 32.94
N ARG A 87 -36.75 -9.10 32.42
CA ARG A 87 -36.00 -10.36 32.58
C ARG A 87 -34.56 -10.28 32.05
N PHE A 88 -34.30 -9.50 31.00
CA PHE A 88 -32.94 -9.28 30.51
C PHE A 88 -32.12 -8.48 31.52
N HIS A 89 -32.69 -7.42 32.07
CA HIS A 89 -32.04 -6.57 33.08
C HIS A 89 -31.87 -7.27 34.43
N ASP A 90 -32.74 -8.23 34.77
CA ASP A 90 -32.62 -9.02 36.00
C ASP A 90 -31.51 -10.10 35.92
N ASN A 91 -31.22 -10.59 34.71
CA ASN A 91 -30.21 -11.63 34.49
C ASN A 91 -28.83 -11.08 34.10
N ALA A 92 -28.77 -9.93 33.44
CA ALA A 92 -27.52 -9.31 33.03
C ALA A 92 -27.07 -8.27 34.08
N ARG A 93 -25.79 -8.32 34.48
CA ARG A 93 -25.24 -7.31 35.38
C ARG A 93 -25.12 -5.99 34.62
N PRO A 94 -25.59 -4.85 35.16
CA PRO A 94 -25.47 -3.56 34.49
C PRO A 94 -24.02 -3.23 34.07
N GLY A 95 -23.05 -3.61 34.89
CA GLY A 95 -21.62 -3.43 34.60
C GLY A 95 -21.15 -4.19 33.36
N ASP A 96 -21.64 -5.39 33.10
CA ASP A 96 -21.23 -6.19 31.93
C ASP A 96 -21.83 -5.62 30.63
N ILE A 97 -23.04 -5.08 30.71
CA ILE A 97 -23.69 -4.38 29.59
C ILE A 97 -22.91 -3.11 29.24
N LEU A 98 -22.57 -2.31 30.25
CA LEU A 98 -21.79 -1.08 30.08
C LEU A 98 -20.37 -1.36 29.58
N ALA A 99 -19.70 -2.40 30.09
CA ALA A 99 -18.38 -2.80 29.62
C ALA A 99 -18.41 -3.19 28.14
N ARG A 100 -19.38 -3.99 27.72
CA ARG A 100 -19.54 -4.36 26.30
C ARG A 100 -19.88 -3.18 25.41
N LEU A 101 -20.85 -2.35 25.81
CA LEU A 101 -21.20 -1.15 25.03
C LEU A 101 -20.03 -0.18 24.92
N GLY A 102 -19.23 -0.02 25.97
CA GLY A 102 -18.04 0.84 25.96
C GLY A 102 -16.91 0.28 25.10
N ASP A 103 -16.48 -0.95 25.38
CA ASP A 103 -15.34 -1.59 24.70
C ASP A 103 -15.67 -1.85 23.22
N ASP A 104 -16.88 -2.31 22.91
CA ASP A 104 -17.29 -2.56 21.52
C ASP A 104 -17.47 -1.23 20.76
N ALA A 105 -17.99 -0.18 21.40
CA ALA A 105 -18.09 1.14 20.77
C ALA A 105 -16.70 1.75 20.49
N GLU A 106 -15.76 1.64 21.43
CA GLU A 106 -14.39 2.11 21.23
C GLU A 106 -13.69 1.34 20.08
N GLY A 107 -13.87 0.02 20.05
CA GLY A 107 -13.38 -0.83 18.95
C GLY A 107 -13.97 -0.43 17.60
N MET A 108 -15.26 -0.09 17.56
CA MET A 108 -15.95 0.35 16.35
C MET A 108 -15.58 1.77 15.91
N ASP A 109 -15.37 2.70 16.84
CA ASP A 109 -15.02 4.10 16.55
C ASP A 109 -13.58 4.25 16.09
N VAL A 110 -12.63 3.61 16.79
CA VAL A 110 -11.20 3.80 16.58
C VAL A 110 -10.60 2.69 15.71
N GLY A 111 -11.00 1.45 15.97
CA GLY A 111 -10.43 0.27 15.33
C GLY A 111 -10.89 0.06 13.90
N LEU A 112 -12.20 0.06 13.65
CA LEU A 112 -12.74 -0.29 12.33
C LEU A 112 -12.36 0.69 11.21
N PRO A 113 -12.49 2.03 11.36
CA PRO A 113 -12.21 2.95 10.26
C PRO A 113 -10.73 2.97 9.88
N SER A 114 -9.85 2.82 10.87
CA SER A 114 -8.40 2.80 10.66
C SER A 114 -7.95 1.53 9.92
N GLN A 115 -8.42 0.36 10.35
CA GLN A 115 -8.15 -0.92 9.70
C GLN A 115 -8.74 -0.99 8.29
N MET A 116 -9.99 -0.55 8.11
CA MET A 116 -10.65 -0.57 6.81
C MET A 116 -9.95 0.35 5.80
N ARG A 117 -9.46 1.51 6.24
CA ARG A 117 -8.61 2.39 5.43
C ARG A 117 -7.30 1.70 5.02
N GLN A 118 -6.66 1.00 5.94
CA GLN A 118 -5.39 0.31 5.66
C GLN A 118 -5.60 -0.84 4.66
N VAL A 119 -6.63 -1.67 4.85
CA VAL A 119 -6.98 -2.76 3.93
C VAL A 119 -7.29 -2.22 2.54
N THR A 120 -8.10 -1.16 2.45
CA THR A 120 -8.45 -0.54 1.17
C THR A 120 -7.21 0.02 0.46
N ARG A 121 -6.33 0.72 1.19
CA ARG A 121 -5.08 1.25 0.63
C ARG A 121 -4.16 0.14 0.15
N ALA A 122 -4.01 -0.93 0.93
CA ALA A 122 -3.18 -2.08 0.56
C ALA A 122 -3.74 -2.79 -0.68
N ALA A 123 -5.06 -3.00 -0.76
CA ALA A 123 -5.71 -3.62 -1.91
C ALA A 123 -5.53 -2.78 -3.19
N LEU A 124 -5.68 -1.45 -3.08
CA LEU A 124 -5.52 -0.53 -4.22
C LEU A 124 -4.05 -0.43 -4.68
N ALA A 125 -3.11 -0.45 -3.73
CA ALA A 125 -1.68 -0.47 -4.06
C ALA A 125 -1.29 -1.79 -4.74
N ALA A 126 -1.80 -2.93 -4.23
CA ALA A 126 -1.55 -4.23 -4.84
C ALA A 126 -2.12 -4.32 -6.26
N SER A 127 -3.33 -3.82 -6.50
CA SER A 127 -3.92 -3.79 -7.85
C SER A 127 -3.16 -2.85 -8.79
N ALA A 128 -2.77 -1.66 -8.32
CA ALA A 128 -1.96 -0.72 -9.09
C ALA A 128 -0.60 -1.33 -9.48
N GLN A 129 0.06 -2.03 -8.55
CA GLN A 129 1.32 -2.71 -8.83
C GLN A 129 1.16 -3.81 -9.87
N LEU A 130 0.05 -4.57 -9.81
CA LEU A 130 -0.24 -5.61 -10.81
C LEU A 130 -0.44 -5.00 -12.21
N ILE A 131 -1.15 -3.88 -12.31
CA ILE A 131 -1.33 -3.14 -13.56
C ILE A 131 0.02 -2.60 -14.06
N ALA A 132 0.83 -2.03 -13.19
CA ALA A 132 2.16 -1.51 -13.54
C ALA A 132 3.06 -2.61 -14.12
N VAL A 133 3.06 -3.80 -13.53
CA VAL A 133 3.80 -4.97 -14.06
C VAL A 133 3.24 -5.40 -15.42
N ALA A 134 1.91 -5.44 -15.57
CA ALA A 134 1.28 -5.83 -16.82
C ALA A 134 1.65 -4.91 -18.00
N VAL A 135 1.79 -3.60 -17.75
CA VAL A 135 2.16 -2.61 -18.78
C VAL A 135 3.68 -2.54 -18.99
N GLY A 136 4.48 -2.53 -17.91
CA GLY A 136 5.92 -2.32 -17.99
C GLY A 136 6.72 -3.55 -18.41
N ALA A 137 6.29 -4.74 -18.02
CA ALA A 137 6.97 -6.00 -18.31
C ALA A 137 5.96 -7.16 -18.43
N PRO A 138 5.21 -7.26 -19.54
CA PRO A 138 4.13 -8.24 -19.69
C PRO A 138 4.61 -9.69 -19.59
N VAL A 139 5.88 -9.96 -19.93
CA VAL A 139 6.51 -11.29 -19.81
C VAL A 139 6.63 -11.73 -18.34
N ALA A 140 6.73 -10.80 -17.39
CA ALA A 140 6.82 -11.10 -15.95
C ALA A 140 5.46 -11.34 -15.28
N LEU A 141 4.35 -11.03 -15.97
CA LEU A 141 2.98 -11.19 -15.47
C LEU A 141 2.66 -12.63 -14.98
N PRO A 142 2.95 -13.71 -15.73
CA PRO A 142 2.65 -15.07 -15.26
C PRO A 142 3.38 -15.39 -13.95
N LEU A 143 4.64 -14.97 -13.81
CA LEU A 143 5.40 -15.16 -12.57
C LEU A 143 4.77 -14.39 -11.41
N ALA A 144 4.38 -13.13 -11.63
CA ALA A 144 3.72 -12.31 -10.63
C ALA A 144 2.38 -12.91 -10.17
N LEU A 145 1.58 -13.47 -11.08
CA LEU A 145 0.33 -14.15 -10.75
C LEU A 145 0.55 -15.42 -9.92
N VAL A 146 1.54 -16.24 -10.28
CA VAL A 146 1.88 -17.44 -9.49
C VAL A 146 2.28 -17.04 -8.07
N LEU A 147 3.14 -16.03 -7.93
CA LEU A 147 3.61 -15.57 -6.61
C LEU A 147 2.46 -14.99 -5.77
N ALA A 148 1.57 -14.21 -6.39
CA ALA A 148 0.36 -13.70 -5.73
C ALA A 148 -0.57 -14.84 -5.26
N GLY A 149 -0.71 -15.90 -6.07
CA GLY A 149 -1.47 -17.09 -5.70
C GLY A 149 -0.88 -17.83 -4.51
N VAL A 150 0.44 -18.06 -4.50
CA VAL A 150 1.15 -18.70 -3.38
C VAL A 150 1.00 -17.86 -2.10
N PHE A 151 1.18 -16.54 -2.20
CA PHE A 151 0.99 -15.64 -1.07
C PHE A 151 -0.46 -15.69 -0.55
N GLY A 152 -1.45 -15.69 -1.44
CA GLY A 152 -2.86 -15.79 -1.07
C GLY A 152 -3.20 -17.09 -0.32
N ALA A 153 -2.65 -18.22 -0.76
CA ALA A 153 -2.81 -19.51 -0.10
C ALA A 153 -2.11 -19.54 1.27
N PHE A 154 -0.94 -18.92 1.40
CA PHE A 154 -0.26 -18.78 2.68
C PHE A 154 -1.06 -17.87 3.64
N ALA A 155 -1.52 -16.72 3.16
CA ALA A 155 -2.27 -15.75 3.95
C ALA A 155 -3.62 -16.30 4.43
N SER A 156 -4.29 -17.17 3.68
CA SER A 156 -5.54 -17.81 4.13
C SER A 156 -5.30 -18.74 5.31
N LYS A 157 -4.24 -19.58 5.26
CA LYS A 157 -3.87 -20.47 6.37
C LYS A 157 -3.41 -19.68 7.59
N PHE A 158 -2.56 -18.68 7.39
CA PHE A 158 -2.07 -17.83 8.48
C PHE A 158 -3.20 -17.11 9.21
N ARG A 159 -4.19 -16.58 8.47
CA ARG A 159 -5.36 -15.92 9.08
C ARG A 159 -6.20 -16.85 9.95
N ALA A 160 -6.32 -18.14 9.60
CA ALA A 160 -7.04 -19.09 10.44
C ALA A 160 -6.33 -19.27 11.79
N VAL A 161 -5.02 -19.54 11.77
CA VAL A 161 -4.21 -19.73 12.98
C VAL A 161 -4.18 -18.46 13.84
N SER A 162 -3.97 -17.30 13.22
CA SER A 162 -3.95 -16.02 13.93
C SER A 162 -5.26 -15.74 14.68
N ARG A 163 -6.41 -16.11 14.10
CA ARG A 163 -7.72 -15.98 14.77
C ARG A 163 -7.87 -16.93 15.96
N GLU A 164 -7.27 -18.11 15.90
CA GLU A 164 -7.31 -19.08 17.01
C GLU A 164 -6.42 -18.61 18.17
N VAL A 165 -5.21 -18.13 17.87
CA VAL A 165 -4.31 -17.56 18.89
C VAL A 165 -4.94 -16.34 19.56
N SER A 166 -5.51 -15.41 18.79
CA SER A 166 -6.17 -14.23 19.34
C SER A 166 -7.37 -14.55 20.23
N ARG A 167 -8.04 -15.70 20.04
CA ARG A 167 -9.11 -16.16 20.93
C ARG A 167 -8.60 -16.90 22.17
N ALA A 168 -7.38 -17.43 22.12
CA ALA A 168 -6.76 -18.09 23.26
C ALA A 168 -6.13 -17.09 24.23
N GLU A 169 -5.76 -15.91 23.74
CA GLU A 169 -5.19 -14.81 24.54
C GLU A 169 -6.26 -13.90 25.18
N ALA A 170 -7.50 -13.95 24.69
CA ALA A 170 -8.66 -13.20 25.19
C ALA A 170 -9.44 -14.01 26.23
#